data_AF-B3MIB8-F1
#
_entry.id   AF-B3MIB8-F1
#
_cell.length_a   1.000
_cell.length_b   1.000
_cell.length_c   1.000
_cell.angle_alpha   90.00
_cell.angle_beta   90.00
_cell.angle_gamma   90.00
#
_symmetry.space_group_name_H-M   'P 1'
#
loop_
_entity.id
_entity.type
_entity.pdbx_description
1 polymer ?
#
loop_
_entity_poly.entity_id
_entity_poly.type
_entity_poly.pdbx_seq_one_letter_code
_entity_poly.pdbx_strand_id
1 'polypeptide(L)'
;MLHLRFVFMGALLVILLQASQPTDGFILRLITESLQNNVAGEPILHERTQWNFDPEAAKKARALYYEKNGFRSAKFIERLGVGLDGQHEERRKEQVERDTGRLNGEHNVNYPPPPV
;
A
#
# COMPACT_ATOMS: atom_id res chain seq x y z
N MET A 1 68.09 -13.00 24.93
CA MET A 1 67.25 -11.84 25.33
C MET A 1 66.59 -11.13 24.15
N LEU A 2 67.30 -10.87 23.04
CA LEU A 2 66.74 -10.15 21.87
C LEU A 2 65.59 -10.90 21.17
N HIS A 3 65.73 -12.23 20.96
CA HIS A 3 64.69 -13.05 20.33
C HIS A 3 63.38 -13.13 21.13
N LEU A 4 63.46 -13.18 22.47
CA LEU A 4 62.27 -13.22 23.32
C LEU A 4 61.47 -11.90 23.23
N ARG A 5 62.15 -10.76 23.08
CA ARG A 5 61.52 -9.45 22.88
C ARG A 5 60.83 -9.37 21.53
N PHE A 6 61.44 -9.89 20.46
CA PHE A 6 60.80 -9.93 19.14
C PHE A 6 59.58 -10.84 19.11
N VAL A 7 59.62 -11.98 19.80
CA VAL A 7 58.46 -12.87 19.93
C VAL A 7 57.33 -12.18 20.70
N PHE A 8 57.64 -11.50 21.81
CA PHE A 8 56.65 -10.73 22.55
C PHE A 8 56.04 -9.58 21.75
N MET A 9 56.87 -8.82 21.02
CA MET A 9 56.39 -7.73 20.16
C MET A 9 55.55 -8.25 19.00
N GLY A 10 55.92 -9.39 18.40
CA GLY A 10 55.13 -10.05 17.36
C GLY A 10 53.78 -10.55 17.89
N ALA A 11 53.77 -11.18 19.07
CA ALA A 11 52.53 -11.62 19.72
C ALA A 11 51.61 -10.43 20.07
N LEU A 12 52.18 -9.34 20.60
CA LEU A 12 51.44 -8.12 20.91
C LEU A 12 50.81 -7.50 19.66
N LEU A 13 51.57 -7.46 18.55
CA LEU A 13 51.10 -6.94 17.27
C LEU A 13 49.92 -7.75 16.72
N VAL A 14 50.02 -9.09 16.79
CA VAL A 14 48.93 -9.99 16.35
C VAL A 14 47.68 -9.80 17.22
N ILE A 15 47.83 -9.65 18.53
CA ILE A 15 46.71 -9.38 19.44
C ILE A 15 46.05 -8.02 19.12
N LEU A 16 46.84 -6.99 18.82
CA LEU A 16 46.34 -5.67 18.43
C LEU A 16 45.57 -5.71 17.10
N LEU A 17 46.05 -6.47 16.11
CA LEU A 17 45.37 -6.67 14.82
C LEU A 17 44.06 -7.49 14.95
N GLN A 18 43.96 -8.37 15.94
CA GLN A 18 42.72 -9.10 16.22
C GLN A 18 41.73 -8.28 17.08
N ALA A 19 42.23 -7.31 17.85
CA ALA A 19 41.40 -6.40 18.65
C ALA A 19 40.83 -5.23 17.83
N SER A 20 41.43 -4.89 16.68
CA SER A 20 40.87 -3.90 15.76
C SER A 20 39.58 -4.44 15.13
N GLN A 21 38.45 -3.88 15.55
CA GLN A 21 37.14 -4.19 14.98
C GLN A 21 37.12 -3.82 13.48
N PRO A 22 36.45 -4.59 12.61
CA PRO A 22 36.34 -4.26 11.19
C PRO A 22 35.57 -2.94 11.02
N THR A 23 36.28 -1.89 10.59
CA THR A 23 35.73 -0.56 10.26
C THR A 23 34.78 -0.58 9.05
N ASP A 24 34.76 -1.68 8.30
CA ASP A 24 33.94 -1.85 7.09
C ASP A 24 32.43 -1.88 7.38
N GLY A 25 32.04 -2.13 8.63
CA GLY A 25 30.65 -2.11 9.04
C GLY A 25 30.03 -0.72 9.03
N PHE A 26 30.81 0.36 9.20
CA PHE A 26 30.25 1.71 9.34
C PHE A 26 29.71 2.27 8.01
N ILE A 27 30.50 2.17 6.94
CA ILE A 27 30.11 2.69 5.62
C ILE A 27 28.94 1.89 5.06
N LEU A 28 29.01 0.56 5.16
CA LEU A 28 27.91 -0.30 4.72
C LEU A 28 26.64 0.00 5.52
N ARG A 29 26.75 0.13 6.84
CA ARG A 29 25.63 0.49 7.71
C ARG A 29 25.05 1.86 7.37
N LEU A 30 25.88 2.88 7.15
CA LEU A 30 25.45 4.22 6.76
C LEU A 30 24.66 4.19 5.43
N ILE A 31 25.15 3.46 4.43
CA ILE A 31 24.47 3.30 3.13
C ILE A 31 23.15 2.55 3.31
N THR A 32 23.15 1.43 4.04
CA THR A 32 21.93 0.63 4.23
C THR A 32 20.88 1.38 5.04
N GLU A 33 21.27 2.06 6.12
CA GLU A 33 20.34 2.85 6.94
C GLU A 33 19.79 4.05 6.15
N SER A 34 20.64 4.75 5.38
CA SER A 34 20.19 5.85 4.52
C SER A 34 19.20 5.38 3.45
N LEU A 35 19.49 4.26 2.78
CA LEU A 35 18.58 3.73 1.75
C LEU A 35 17.29 3.20 2.36
N GLN A 36 17.35 2.44 3.46
CA GLN A 36 16.16 1.89 4.11
C GLN A 36 15.24 3.00 4.62
N ASN A 37 15.78 4.03 5.28
CA ASN A 37 14.97 5.12 5.81
C ASN A 37 14.37 6.01 4.72
N ASN A 38 15.02 6.14 3.55
CA ASN A 38 14.48 6.94 2.44
C ASN A 38 13.51 6.14 1.54
N VAL A 39 13.72 4.84 1.36
CA VAL A 39 12.87 3.99 0.48
C VAL A 39 11.67 3.44 1.21
N ALA A 40 11.85 2.95 2.45
CA ALA A 40 10.79 2.34 3.25
C ALA A 40 10.22 3.27 4.33
N GLY A 41 10.83 4.44 4.54
CA GLY A 41 10.55 5.29 5.69
C GLY A 41 11.21 4.74 6.95
N GLU A 42 11.51 5.61 7.91
CA GLU A 42 11.87 5.14 9.26
C GLU A 42 10.65 4.39 9.85
N PRO A 43 10.84 3.24 10.53
CA PRO A 43 9.73 2.45 11.09
C PRO A 43 9.09 3.11 12.33
N ILE A 44 8.77 4.41 12.25
CA ILE A 44 8.18 5.22 13.33
C ILE A 44 6.65 5.04 13.43
N LEU A 45 5.98 4.57 12.37
CA LEU A 45 4.51 4.68 12.28
C LEU A 45 3.79 3.35 12.04
N HIS A 46 4.03 2.36 12.90
CA HIS A 46 3.05 1.29 13.08
C HIS A 46 2.17 1.62 14.28
N GLU A 47 1.31 2.62 14.13
CA GLU A 47 0.26 2.85 15.12
C GLU A 47 -0.69 1.65 15.06
N ARG A 48 -0.87 0.98 16.20
CA ARG A 48 -1.87 -0.10 16.31
C ARG A 48 -3.26 0.54 16.32
N THR A 49 -3.82 0.75 15.14
CA THR A 49 -5.20 1.20 14.99
C THR A 49 -6.15 0.02 15.17
N GLN A 50 -7.04 0.12 16.17
CA GLN A 50 -8.15 -0.82 16.31
C GLN A 50 -9.35 -0.30 15.52
N TRP A 51 -9.88 -1.14 14.64
CA TRP A 51 -11.09 -0.85 13.87
C TRP A 51 -12.25 -1.66 14.43
N ASN A 52 -13.34 -1.01 14.81
CA ASN A 52 -14.57 -1.70 15.14
C ASN A 52 -15.29 -2.07 13.84
N PHE A 53 -15.02 -3.27 13.32
CA PHE A 53 -15.66 -3.75 12.10
C PHE A 53 -17.06 -4.31 12.41
N ASP A 54 -18.10 -3.54 12.09
CA ASP A 54 -19.47 -4.07 12.04
C ASP A 54 -19.73 -4.65 10.64
N PRO A 55 -19.85 -5.99 10.49
CA PRO A 55 -20.12 -6.61 9.19
C PRO A 55 -21.45 -6.17 8.56
N GLU A 56 -22.38 -5.65 9.37
CA GLU A 56 -23.69 -5.20 8.92
C GLU A 56 -23.74 -3.68 8.67
N ALA A 57 -22.67 -2.92 8.97
CA ALA A 57 -22.65 -1.47 8.78
C ALA A 57 -22.95 -1.07 7.33
N ALA A 58 -22.35 -1.77 6.37
CA ALA A 58 -22.58 -1.50 4.95
C ALA A 58 -24.04 -1.77 4.53
N LYS A 59 -24.67 -2.82 5.05
CA LYS A 59 -26.07 -3.17 4.76
C LYS A 59 -27.02 -2.12 5.35
N LYS A 60 -26.79 -1.67 6.59
CA LYS A 60 -27.58 -0.61 7.23
C LYS A 60 -27.43 0.73 6.50
N ALA A 61 -26.20 1.12 6.16
CA ALA A 61 -25.92 2.34 5.42
C ALA A 61 -26.57 2.33 4.03
N ARG A 62 -26.56 1.17 3.36
CA ARG A 62 -27.25 0.96 2.08
C ARG A 62 -28.75 1.23 2.22
N ALA A 63 -29.43 0.64 3.21
CA ALA A 63 -30.86 0.82 3.42
C ALA A 63 -31.24 2.30 3.61
N LEU A 64 -30.53 3.00 4.52
CA LEU A 64 -30.72 4.44 4.76
C LEU A 64 -30.46 5.29 3.50
N TYR A 65 -29.46 4.93 2.72
CA TYR A 65 -29.13 5.62 1.49
C TYR A 65 -30.25 5.49 0.44
N TYR A 66 -30.82 4.30 0.27
CA TYR A 66 -31.95 4.06 -0.63
C TYR A 66 -33.22 4.76 -0.16
N GLU A 67 -33.52 4.74 1.14
CA GLU A 67 -34.67 5.45 1.72
C GLU A 67 -34.58 6.97 1.45
N LYS A 68 -33.40 7.56 1.65
CA LYS A 68 -33.18 9.00 1.45
C LYS A 68 -33.19 9.42 -0.02
N ASN A 69 -32.55 8.65 -0.91
CA ASN A 69 -32.30 9.06 -2.30
C ASN A 69 -33.26 8.43 -3.31
N GLY A 70 -34.08 7.46 -2.89
CA GLY A 70 -35.07 6.78 -3.72
C GLY A 70 -34.46 6.17 -4.99
N PHE A 71 -35.22 6.17 -6.09
CA PHE A 71 -34.77 5.60 -7.37
C PHE A 71 -33.55 6.32 -8.00
N ARG A 72 -33.30 7.58 -7.62
CA ARG A 72 -32.18 8.38 -8.16
C ARG A 72 -30.83 7.96 -7.59
N SER A 73 -30.84 7.21 -6.49
CA SER A 73 -29.67 6.62 -5.83
C SER A 73 -28.80 5.82 -6.80
N ALA A 74 -29.39 4.97 -7.63
CA ALA A 74 -28.67 4.12 -8.56
C ALA A 74 -27.88 4.95 -9.59
N LYS A 75 -28.53 5.97 -10.16
CA LYS A 75 -27.88 6.89 -11.12
C LYS A 75 -26.78 7.73 -10.47
N PHE A 76 -26.93 8.06 -9.19
CA PHE A 76 -25.89 8.78 -8.44
C PHE A 76 -24.69 7.90 -8.13
N ILE A 77 -24.89 6.66 -7.68
CA ILE A 77 -23.81 5.68 -7.48
C ILE A 77 -23.08 5.41 -8.80
N GLU A 78 -23.82 5.24 -9.89
CA GLU A 78 -23.25 5.10 -11.24
C GLU A 78 -22.34 6.28 -11.57
N ARG A 79 -22.82 7.52 -11.37
CA ARG A 79 -22.04 8.75 -11.57
C ARG A 79 -20.77 8.82 -10.70
N LEU A 80 -20.85 8.43 -9.43
CA LEU A 80 -19.66 8.38 -8.58
C LEU A 80 -18.61 7.41 -9.13
N GLY A 81 -19.05 6.25 -9.66
CA GLY A 81 -18.16 5.26 -10.26
C GLY A 81 -17.53 5.72 -11.58
N VAL A 82 -18.26 6.47 -12.40
CA VAL A 82 -17.77 7.02 -13.68
C VAL A 82 -17.18 8.43 -13.55
N GLY A 83 -16.79 8.86 -12.34
CA GLY A 83 -16.18 10.16 -12.03
C GLY A 83 -17.03 11.39 -12.34
N LEU A 84 -16.46 12.60 -12.21
CA LEU A 84 -17.13 13.91 -12.37
C LEU A 84 -16.52 14.82 -13.46
N ASP A 85 -15.52 14.31 -14.19
CA ASP A 85 -14.71 15.07 -15.17
C ASP A 85 -15.35 15.20 -16.57
N GLY A 86 -16.58 14.74 -16.75
CA GLY A 86 -17.30 14.77 -18.04
C GLY A 86 -17.01 13.58 -18.97
N GLN A 87 -16.07 12.69 -18.66
CA GLN A 87 -15.73 11.50 -19.47
C GLN A 87 -16.61 10.28 -19.14
N HIS A 88 -17.88 10.52 -18.81
CA HIS A 88 -18.77 9.47 -18.29
C HIS A 88 -19.14 8.42 -19.35
N GLU A 89 -19.25 8.83 -20.62
CA GLU A 89 -19.66 7.94 -21.71
C GLU A 89 -18.59 6.92 -22.05
N GLU A 90 -17.32 7.33 -22.13
CA GLU A 90 -16.19 6.44 -22.41
C GLU A 90 -16.03 5.40 -21.30
N ARG A 91 -16.04 5.85 -20.04
CA ARG A 91 -15.96 4.95 -18.88
C ARG A 91 -17.16 4.02 -18.74
N ARG A 92 -18.36 4.47 -19.14
CA ARG A 92 -19.52 3.58 -19.19
C ARG A 92 -19.33 2.48 -20.22
N LYS A 93 -18.76 2.77 -21.38
CA LYS A 93 -18.45 1.75 -22.40
C LYS A 93 -17.41 0.75 -21.91
N GLU A 94 -16.32 1.23 -21.32
CA GLU A 94 -15.29 0.36 -20.71
C GLU A 94 -15.88 -0.54 -19.62
N GLN A 95 -16.79 0.00 -18.80
CA GLN A 95 -17.51 -0.75 -17.79
C GLN A 95 -18.41 -1.82 -18.40
N VAL A 96 -19.17 -1.49 -19.45
CA VAL A 96 -20.01 -2.44 -20.17
C VAL A 96 -19.15 -3.56 -20.78
N GLU A 97 -18.03 -3.24 -21.42
CA GLU A 97 -17.10 -4.23 -21.99
C GLU A 97 -16.53 -5.16 -20.91
N ARG A 98 -16.09 -4.62 -19.77
CA ARG A 98 -15.57 -5.40 -18.64
C ARG A 98 -16.61 -6.33 -18.03
N ASP A 99 -17.83 -5.84 -17.91
CA ASP A 99 -18.92 -6.54 -17.23
C ASP A 99 -19.68 -7.47 -18.20
N THR A 100 -19.42 -7.40 -19.50
CA THR A 100 -19.96 -8.33 -20.50
C THR A 100 -19.54 -9.76 -20.17
N GLY A 101 -20.53 -10.63 -19.93
CA GLY A 101 -20.30 -12.04 -19.59
C GLY A 101 -19.92 -12.29 -18.12
N ARG A 102 -19.89 -11.26 -17.27
CA ARG A 102 -19.69 -11.39 -15.81
C ARG A 102 -20.93 -10.85 -15.09
N LEU A 103 -21.44 -11.58 -14.10
CA LEU A 103 -22.57 -11.19 -13.23
C LEU A 103 -23.95 -11.04 -13.94
N ASN A 104 -24.35 -11.97 -14.81
CA ASN A 104 -25.71 -12.07 -15.40
C ASN A 104 -26.30 -10.79 -16.04
N GLY A 105 -25.50 -9.75 -16.30
CA GLY A 105 -25.92 -8.56 -17.05
C GLY A 105 -27.03 -7.71 -16.40
N GLU A 106 -27.38 -7.94 -15.12
CA GLU A 106 -28.32 -7.07 -14.40
C GLU A 106 -27.61 -5.81 -13.89
N HIS A 107 -27.27 -4.94 -14.82
CA HIS A 107 -27.04 -3.53 -14.50
C HIS A 107 -28.41 -2.86 -14.52
N ASN A 108 -28.69 -2.03 -13.51
CA ASN A 108 -29.94 -1.27 -13.43
C ASN A 108 -30.09 -0.44 -14.72
N VAL A 109 -30.89 -0.92 -15.68
CA VAL A 109 -31.10 -0.26 -16.97
C VAL A 109 -31.74 1.09 -16.66
N ASN A 110 -31.03 2.17 -16.97
CA ASN A 110 -31.58 3.52 -16.82
C ASN A 110 -32.86 3.61 -17.67
N TYR A 111 -33.98 3.93 -17.03
CA TYR A 111 -35.26 4.13 -17.72
C TYR A 111 -35.36 5.57 -18.27
N PRO A 112 -35.85 5.78 -19.51
CA PRO A 112 -36.16 4.75 -20.51
C PRO A 112 -34.90 4.19 -21.18
N PRO A 113 -34.94 2.93 -21.67
CA PRO A 113 -33.83 2.35 -22.39
C PRO A 113 -33.51 3.15 -23.67
N PRO A 114 -32.25 3.18 -24.13
CA PRO A 114 -31.90 3.80 -25.40
C PRO A 114 -32.65 3.14 -26.57
N PRO A 115 -33.03 3.92 -27.60
CA PRO A 115 -33.72 3.38 -28.77
C PRO A 115 -32.82 2.36 -29.49
N VAL A 116 -33.44 1.23 -29.87
CA VAL A 116 -32.86 0.17 -30.71
C VAL A 116 -32.65 0.63 -32.14
#